data_AF-A0A3B9Y2I8-F1
#
_entry.id   AF-A0A3B9Y2I8-F1
#
_cell.length_a   1.000
_cell.length_b   1.000
_cell.length_c   1.000
_cell.angle_alpha   90.00
_cell.angle_beta   90.00
_cell.angle_gamma   90.00
#
_symmetry.space_group_name_H-M   'P 1'
#
loop_
_entity.id
_entity.type
_entity.pdbx_description
1 polymer ?
#
loop_
_entity_poly.entity_id
_entity_poly.type
_entity_poly.pdbx_seq_one_letter_code
_entity_poly.pdbx_strand_id
1 'polypeptide(L)'
;MHEKSILTLEYPKIMAKVAKEAAFSASKELVMDLQPTSDLREARRRLSYTTESSQLIDQYPDAGVGSAHDIRALLTRAAREGVLSPGDLLEVLTTTQSAIYVGRLLDKLDVE
;
A
#
# COMPACT_ATOMS: atom_id res chain seq x y z
N MET A 1 -5.51 20.44 11.97
CA MET A 1 -4.29 20.25 12.79
C MET A 1 -3.33 21.42 12.54
N HIS A 2 -2.45 21.79 13.47
CA HIS A 2 -1.56 22.94 13.30
C HIS A 2 -0.28 22.58 12.53
N GLU A 3 -0.04 23.22 11.39
CA GLU A 3 1.11 22.96 10.50
C GLU A 3 2.47 23.13 11.20
N LYS A 4 2.61 24.18 12.03
CA LYS A 4 3.83 24.42 12.81
C LYS A 4 4.18 23.23 13.72
N SER A 5 3.19 22.58 14.32
CA SER A 5 3.39 21.41 15.18
C SER A 5 3.85 20.20 14.37
N ILE A 6 3.28 19.96 13.19
CA ILE A 6 3.66 18.87 12.29
C ILE A 6 5.13 18.99 11.89
N LEU A 7 5.58 20.20 11.53
CA LEU A 7 6.98 20.46 11.19
C LEU A 7 7.91 20.34 12.40
N THR A 8 7.50 20.89 13.55
CA THR A 8 8.32 20.86 14.79
C THR A 8 8.53 19.43 15.30
N LEU A 9 7.53 18.56 15.14
CA LEU A 9 7.61 17.14 15.49
C LEU A 9 8.29 16.28 14.41
N GLU A 10 8.85 16.91 13.38
CA GLU A 10 9.53 16.26 12.26
C GLU A 10 8.70 15.20 11.55
N TYR A 11 7.36 15.31 11.61
CA TYR A 11 6.45 14.32 11.04
C TYR A 11 6.73 14.00 9.55
N PRO A 12 7.04 15.00 8.68
CA PRO A 12 7.39 14.70 7.29
C PRO A 12 8.65 13.82 7.16
N LYS A 13 9.64 13.96 8.05
CA LYS A 13 10.84 13.11 8.05
C LYS A 13 10.51 11.68 8.45
N ILE A 14 9.59 11.52 9.41
CA ILE A 14 9.12 10.20 9.85
C ILE A 14 8.39 9.50 8.69
N MET A 15 7.44 10.18 8.04
CA MET A 15 6.71 9.61 6.89
C MET A 15 7.66 9.27 5.74
N ALA A 16 8.65 10.14 5.44
CA ALA A 16 9.66 9.84 4.43
C ALA A 16 10.52 8.61 4.79
N LYS A 17 10.78 8.35 6.07
CA LYS A 17 11.47 7.14 6.52
C LYS A 17 10.59 5.90 6.31
N VAL A 18 9.32 5.96 6.70
CA VAL A 18 8.37 4.85 6.52
C VAL A 18 8.14 4.55 5.03
N ALA A 19 8.01 5.58 4.19
CA ALA A 19 7.82 5.41 2.75
C ALA A 19 9.00 4.73 2.06
N LYS A 20 10.23 4.84 2.61
CA LYS A 20 11.38 4.10 2.06
C LYS A 20 11.28 2.59 2.26
N GLU A 21 10.61 2.15 3.32
CA GLU A 21 10.42 0.72 3.63
C GLU A 21 9.25 0.10 2.86
N ALA A 22 8.39 0.91 2.23
CA ALA A 22 7.28 0.38 1.44
C ALA A 22 7.77 -0.23 0.12
N ALA A 23 7.39 -1.49 -0.12
CA ALA A 23 7.80 -2.26 -1.31
C ALA A 23 7.13 -1.81 -2.62
N PHE A 24 6.03 -1.07 -2.56
CA PHE A 24 5.21 -0.72 -3.73
C PHE A 24 4.99 0.80 -3.83
N SER A 25 5.04 1.36 -5.05
CA SER A 25 4.92 2.82 -5.27
C SER A 25 3.62 3.39 -4.72
N ALA A 26 2.48 2.70 -4.94
CA ALA A 26 1.20 3.16 -4.39
C ALA A 26 1.22 3.19 -2.86
N SER A 27 1.88 2.23 -2.21
CA SER A 27 2.04 2.24 -0.74
C SER A 27 2.92 3.40 -0.27
N LYS A 28 3.95 3.78 -1.05
CA LYS A 28 4.78 4.97 -0.75
C LYS A 28 3.94 6.25 -0.80
N GLU A 29 3.13 6.40 -1.83
CA GLU A 29 2.19 7.53 -1.95
C GLU A 29 1.23 7.58 -0.78
N LEU A 30 0.60 6.44 -0.42
CA LEU A 30 -0.31 6.35 0.73
C LEU A 30 0.34 6.76 2.06
N VAL A 31 1.60 6.38 2.28
CA VAL A 31 2.36 6.80 3.47
C VAL A 31 2.63 8.30 3.46
N MET A 32 3.02 8.86 2.31
CA MET A 32 3.33 10.28 2.18
C MET A 32 2.08 11.17 2.28
N ASP A 33 0.93 10.67 1.85
CA ASP A 33 -0.37 11.34 1.96
C ASP A 33 -1.01 11.20 3.35
N LEU A 34 -0.47 10.32 4.21
CA LEU A 34 -0.99 10.11 5.54
C LEU A 34 -0.86 11.38 6.38
N GLN A 35 -1.97 11.83 6.94
CA GLN A 35 -2.03 12.95 7.87
C GLN A 35 -2.47 12.47 9.26
N PRO A 36 -1.98 13.09 10.35
CA PRO A 36 -2.45 12.76 11.68
C PRO A 36 -3.93 13.13 11.82
N THR A 37 -4.66 12.33 12.59
CA THR A 37 -6.10 12.50 12.80
C THR A 37 -6.38 13.00 14.22
N SER A 38 -7.35 13.90 14.37
CA SER A 38 -7.87 14.31 15.68
C SER A 38 -9.02 13.42 16.17
N ASP A 39 -9.52 12.51 15.34
CA ASP A 39 -10.55 11.54 15.72
C ASP A 39 -9.91 10.32 16.39
N LEU A 40 -10.24 10.14 17.68
CA LEU A 40 -9.74 9.03 18.48
C LEU A 40 -10.15 7.66 17.93
N ARG A 41 -11.34 7.53 17.33
CA ARG A 41 -11.81 6.26 16.75
C ARG A 41 -10.95 5.89 15.55
N GLU A 42 -10.71 6.85 14.67
CA GLU A 42 -9.84 6.65 13.50
C GLU A 42 -8.39 6.37 13.93
N ALA A 43 -7.87 7.07 14.94
CA ALA A 43 -6.53 6.81 15.46
C ALA A 43 -6.40 5.37 15.99
N ARG A 44 -7.37 4.91 16.80
CA ARG A 44 -7.40 3.53 17.32
C ARG A 44 -7.52 2.50 16.20
N ARG A 45 -8.37 2.74 15.21
CA ARG A 45 -8.53 1.87 14.04
C ARG A 45 -7.22 1.72 13.27
N ARG A 46 -6.53 2.83 12.96
CA ARG A 46 -5.23 2.81 12.27
C ARG A 46 -4.16 2.05 13.06
N LEU A 47 -4.11 2.25 14.38
CA LEU A 47 -3.20 1.52 15.26
C LEU A 47 -3.48 0.02 15.27
N SER A 48 -4.75 -0.38 15.34
CA SER A 48 -5.16 -1.80 15.25
C SER A 48 -4.65 -2.44 13.97
N TYR A 49 -4.89 -1.79 12.81
CA TYR A 49 -4.40 -2.30 11.54
C TYR A 49 -2.88 -2.42 11.48
N THR A 50 -2.14 -1.46 12.05
CA THR A 50 -0.68 -1.56 12.12
C THR A 50 -0.24 -2.76 12.96
N THR A 51 -0.88 -2.99 14.11
CA THR A 51 -0.59 -4.13 14.99
C THR A 51 -0.90 -5.46 14.28
N GLU A 52 -2.08 -5.58 13.68
CA GLU A 52 -2.50 -6.77 12.92
C GLU A 52 -1.55 -7.02 11.73
N SER A 53 -1.18 -5.96 10.99
CA SER A 53 -0.27 -6.07 9.85
C SER A 53 1.13 -6.51 10.26
N SER A 54 1.64 -6.03 11.40
CA SER A 54 2.93 -6.49 11.94
C SER A 54 2.88 -7.98 12.27
N GLN A 55 1.83 -8.43 12.95
CA GLN A 55 1.64 -9.83 13.29
C GLN A 55 1.47 -10.71 12.04
N LEU A 56 0.79 -10.20 11.01
CA LEU A 56 0.66 -10.88 9.73
C LEU A 56 2.03 -11.11 9.08
N ILE A 57 2.88 -10.08 9.02
CA ILE A 57 4.23 -10.18 8.44
C ILE A 57 5.10 -11.13 9.26
N ASP A 58 5.01 -11.10 10.59
CA ASP A 58 5.79 -11.97 11.47
C ASP A 58 5.41 -13.46 11.29
N GLN A 59 4.12 -13.76 11.11
CA GLN A 59 3.62 -15.12 10.92
C GLN A 59 3.73 -15.62 9.49
N TYR A 60 3.58 -14.73 8.52
CA TYR A 60 3.58 -15.02 7.09
C TYR A 60 4.56 -14.07 6.38
N PRO A 61 5.88 -14.36 6.40
CA PRO A 61 6.89 -13.47 5.83
C PRO A 61 6.72 -13.17 4.33
N ASP A 62 6.05 -14.08 3.61
CA ASP A 62 5.74 -13.92 2.19
C ASP A 62 4.43 -13.11 1.95
N ALA A 63 3.74 -12.68 3.00
CA ALA A 63 2.51 -11.89 2.91
C ALA A 63 2.79 -10.50 2.31
N GLY A 64 2.27 -10.24 1.12
CA GLY A 64 2.37 -8.95 0.48
C GLY A 64 2.00 -8.97 -0.99
N VAL A 65 2.14 -7.81 -1.63
CA VAL A 65 1.83 -7.62 -3.05
C VAL A 65 2.91 -8.14 -4.00
N GLY A 66 4.05 -8.63 -3.47
CA GLY A 66 5.11 -9.28 -4.24
C GLY A 66 5.59 -8.45 -5.44
N SER A 67 5.68 -9.09 -6.61
CA SER A 67 6.13 -8.48 -7.87
C SER A 67 5.07 -7.61 -8.58
N ALA A 68 4.13 -7.02 -7.84
CA ALA A 68 3.13 -6.13 -8.43
C ALA A 68 3.77 -4.86 -8.98
N HIS A 69 3.30 -4.43 -10.15
CA HIS A 69 3.67 -3.20 -10.82
C HIS A 69 2.54 -2.17 -10.74
N ASP A 70 2.90 -0.88 -10.73
CA ASP A 70 1.95 0.21 -10.72
C ASP A 70 1.38 0.46 -12.11
N ILE A 71 0.29 -0.26 -12.40
CA ILE A 71 -0.33 -0.25 -13.71
C ILE A 71 -1.33 0.91 -13.90
N ARG A 72 -1.44 1.89 -12.98
CA ARG A 72 -2.43 2.99 -13.08
C ARG A 72 -2.31 3.78 -14.38
N ALA A 73 -1.07 4.03 -14.82
CA ALA A 73 -0.80 4.70 -16.09
C ALA A 73 -1.23 3.85 -17.30
N LEU A 74 -1.00 2.53 -17.24
CA LEU A 74 -1.41 1.59 -18.29
C LEU A 74 -2.94 1.51 -18.40
N LEU A 75 -3.63 1.43 -17.25
CA LEU A 75 -5.10 1.44 -17.19
C LEU A 75 -5.68 2.73 -17.77
N THR A 76 -5.08 3.88 -17.42
CA THR A 76 -5.49 5.19 -17.96
C THR A 76 -5.31 5.26 -19.48
N ARG A 77 -4.23 4.69 -20.01
CA ARG A 77 -3.98 4.61 -21.46
C ARG A 77 -5.00 3.71 -22.15
N ALA A 78 -5.20 2.50 -21.62
CA ALA A 78 -6.14 1.53 -22.17
C ALA A 78 -7.59 2.06 -22.18
N ALA A 79 -8.00 2.76 -21.11
CA ALA A 79 -9.32 3.39 -21.01
C ALA A 79 -9.55 4.50 -22.06
N ARG A 80 -8.48 5.02 -22.66
CA ARG A 80 -8.51 6.03 -23.74
C ARG A 80 -8.23 5.39 -25.11
N GLU A 81 -8.53 4.10 -25.25
CA GLU A 81 -8.32 3.30 -26.47
C GLU A 81 -6.84 3.23 -26.91
N GLY A 82 -5.90 3.56 -26.02
CA GLY A 82 -4.48 3.47 -26.30
C GLY A 82 -3.99 2.02 -26.28
N VAL A 83 -3.05 1.71 -27.17
CA VAL A 83 -2.45 0.36 -27.28
C VAL A 83 -1.46 0.12 -26.14
N LEU A 84 -1.55 -1.08 -25.54
CA LEU A 84 -0.56 -1.60 -24.61
C LEU A 84 0.47 -2.44 -25.35
N SER A 85 1.74 -2.24 -25.03
CA SER A 85 2.81 -3.08 -25.57
C SER A 85 2.76 -4.50 -24.99
N PRO A 86 3.43 -5.50 -25.60
CA PRO A 86 3.58 -6.82 -24.97
C PRO A 86 4.20 -6.75 -23.57
N GLY A 87 5.14 -5.82 -23.32
CA GLY A 87 5.73 -5.59 -21.99
C GLY A 87 4.72 -5.05 -20.99
N ASP A 88 3.91 -4.06 -21.41
CA ASP A 88 2.82 -3.49 -20.61
C ASP A 88 1.83 -4.60 -20.17
N LEU A 89 1.52 -5.53 -21.07
CA LEU A 89 0.63 -6.67 -20.76
C LEU A 89 1.24 -7.65 -19.76
N LEU A 90 2.57 -7.83 -19.75
CA LEU A 90 3.25 -8.64 -18.74
C LEU A 90 3.19 -7.97 -17.36
N GLU A 91 3.34 -6.64 -17.28
CA GLU A 91 3.14 -5.90 -16.03
C GLU A 91 1.70 -6.07 -15.51
N VAL A 92 0.70 -5.98 -16.39
CA VAL A 92 -0.71 -6.24 -16.00
C VAL A 92 -0.90 -7.67 -15.50
N LEU A 93 -0.33 -8.67 -16.18
CA LEU A 93 -0.41 -10.06 -15.78
C LEU A 93 0.19 -10.28 -14.39
N THR A 94 1.41 -9.80 -14.15
CA THR A 94 2.11 -9.95 -12.87
C THR A 94 1.34 -9.30 -11.71
N THR A 95 0.83 -8.09 -11.90
CA THR A 95 -0.02 -7.42 -10.89
C THR A 95 -1.32 -8.19 -10.63
N THR A 96 -1.93 -8.76 -11.66
CA THR A 96 -3.15 -9.58 -11.50
C THR A 96 -2.87 -10.87 -10.72
N GLN A 97 -1.74 -11.52 -10.97
CA GLN A 97 -1.30 -12.70 -10.22
C GLN A 97 -1.05 -12.38 -8.74
N SER A 98 -0.37 -11.26 -8.45
CA SER A 98 -0.19 -10.76 -7.08
C SER A 98 -1.53 -10.51 -6.38
N ALA A 99 -2.50 -9.89 -7.06
CA ALA A 99 -3.83 -9.66 -6.49
C ALA A 99 -4.55 -10.97 -6.13
N ILE A 100 -4.49 -11.98 -6.99
CA ILE A 100 -5.06 -13.31 -6.73
C ILE A 100 -4.35 -14.00 -5.55
N TYR A 101 -3.02 -13.89 -5.47
CA TYR A 101 -2.25 -14.44 -4.35
C TYR A 101 -2.68 -13.82 -3.02
N VAL A 102 -2.74 -12.49 -2.95
CA VAL A 102 -3.17 -11.76 -1.74
C VAL A 102 -4.61 -12.13 -1.37
N GLY A 103 -5.53 -12.16 -2.35
CA GLY A 103 -6.92 -12.55 -2.09
C GLY A 103 -7.02 -13.93 -1.45
N ARG A 104 -6.31 -14.92 -1.99
CA ARG A 104 -6.27 -16.28 -1.43
C ARG A 104 -5.62 -16.37 -0.06
N LEU A 105 -4.62 -15.53 0.22
CA LEU A 105 -3.99 -15.46 1.54
C LEU A 105 -5.00 -14.93 2.57
N LEU A 106 -5.69 -13.84 2.25
CA LEU A 106 -6.70 -13.24 3.12
C LEU A 106 -7.88 -14.20 3.35
N ASP A 107 -8.38 -14.86 2.31
CA ASP A 107 -9.47 -15.84 2.43
C ASP A 107 -9.12 -16.98 3.40
N LYS A 108 -7.85 -17.39 3.49
CA LYS A 108 -7.41 -18.42 4.44
C LYS A 108 -7.39 -17.92 5.88
N LEU A 109 -7.01 -16.65 6.07
CA LEU A 109 -6.92 -16.01 7.39
C LEU A 109 -8.30 -15.70 7.96
N ASP A 110 -9.28 -15.41 7.11
CA ASP A 110 -10.68 -15.14 7.54
C ASP A 110 -11.43 -16.40 8.01
N VAL A 111 -10.92 -17.59 7.69
CA VAL A 111 -11.53 -18.88 8.05
C VAL A 111 -11.01 -19.40 9.41
N GLU A 112 -9.90 -18.85 9.92
CA GLU A 112 -9.35 -19.13 11.26
C GLU A 112 -9.90 -18.19 12.33
#